data_AF-A0A8H8RDL6-F1
#
_entry.id   AF-A0A8H8RDL6-F1
#
_cell.length_a   1.000
_cell.length_b   1.000
_cell.length_c   1.000
_cell.angle_alpha   90.00
_cell.angle_beta   90.00
_cell.angle_gamma   90.00
#
_symmetry.space_group_name_H-M   'P 1'
#
loop_
_entity.id
_entity.type
_entity.pdbx_description
1 polymer ?
#
loop_
_entity_poly.entity_id
_entity_poly.type
_entity_poly.pdbx_seq_one_letter_code
_entity_poly.pdbx_strand_id
1 'polypeptide(L)'
;MAAPMDERISVPIDDPNADTEWNEILRKHGVIPEKPPSPTPLIEEAILEGRRLAHENRLEGKDLDELDALEDLEDENFLEQYRQQRVSELAALTKKAVHGAVYPLSKPDYSREVTDASASGPVLVNLTSGLGTNVESRVLTELWRQAAGEFGEVKFCQIRGDMAIEGYPDRNCPTILVYIMG
;
A
#
# COMPACT_ATOMS: atom_id res chain seq x y z
N MET A 1 58.88 32.79 -46.41
CA MET A 1 58.87 32.42 -44.97
C MET A 1 57.69 31.49 -44.78
N ALA A 2 57.93 30.27 -44.31
CA ALA A 2 56.91 29.23 -44.20
C ALA A 2 55.82 29.63 -43.20
N ALA A 3 54.56 29.37 -43.53
CA ALA A 3 53.43 29.57 -42.63
C ALA A 3 53.58 28.68 -41.38
N PRO A 4 53.28 29.17 -40.17
CA PRO A 4 53.39 28.36 -38.96
C PRO A 4 52.42 27.19 -39.07
N MET A 5 52.97 25.98 -38.94
CA MET A 5 52.21 24.74 -38.90
C MET A 5 51.28 24.77 -37.67
N ASP A 6 49.98 24.58 -37.89
CA ASP A 6 48.99 24.40 -36.83
C ASP A 6 49.18 22.99 -36.23
N GLU A 7 50.17 22.86 -35.35
CA GLU A 7 50.42 21.61 -34.61
C GLU A 7 49.32 21.39 -33.59
N ARG A 8 48.35 20.57 -33.96
CA ARG A 8 47.31 20.08 -33.05
C ARG A 8 47.92 19.07 -32.10
N ILE A 9 48.37 19.54 -30.94
CA ILE A 9 48.89 18.71 -29.86
C ILE A 9 47.73 17.86 -29.30
N SER A 10 47.76 16.55 -29.52
CA SER A 10 46.81 15.62 -28.89
C SER A 10 47.26 15.33 -27.46
N VAL A 11 46.67 16.02 -26.48
CA VAL A 11 46.90 15.74 -25.06
C VAL A 11 46.16 14.45 -24.69
N PRO A 12 46.84 13.43 -24.14
CA PRO A 12 46.18 12.23 -23.66
C PRO A 12 45.22 12.59 -22.52
N ILE A 13 43.97 12.14 -22.61
CA ILE A 13 42.99 12.30 -21.53
C ILE A 13 43.24 11.14 -20.56
N ASP A 14 43.94 11.41 -19.47
CA ASP A 14 44.36 10.37 -18.51
C ASP A 14 43.16 9.74 -17.74
N ASP A 15 42.02 10.45 -17.62
CA ASP A 15 40.72 9.91 -17.18
C ASP A 15 39.57 10.90 -17.52
N PRO A 16 38.59 10.52 -18.37
CA PRO A 16 37.47 11.41 -18.74
C PRO A 16 36.50 11.74 -17.59
N ASN A 17 36.56 10.98 -16.48
CA ASN A 17 35.77 11.23 -15.28
C ASN A 17 36.49 12.04 -14.20
N ALA A 18 37.79 12.30 -14.36
CA ALA A 18 38.54 13.10 -13.40
C ALA A 18 38.00 14.54 -13.32
N ASP A 19 37.96 15.09 -12.10
CA ASP A 19 37.57 16.46 -11.82
C ASP A 19 38.77 17.38 -11.85
N THR A 20 39.18 17.74 -13.07
CA THR A 20 40.24 18.71 -13.33
C THR A 20 39.68 19.89 -14.10
N GLU A 21 40.30 21.07 -13.93
CA GLU A 21 39.94 22.29 -14.66
C GLU A 21 39.99 22.08 -16.18
N TRP A 22 40.91 21.22 -16.66
CA TRP A 22 41.02 20.84 -18.06
C TRP A 22 39.81 20.02 -18.55
N ASN A 23 39.34 19.04 -17.78
CA ASN A 23 38.19 18.22 -18.17
C ASN A 23 36.89 19.03 -18.20
N GLU A 24 36.76 20.04 -17.35
CA GLU A 24 35.60 20.93 -17.32
C GLU A 24 35.56 21.86 -18.55
N ILE A 25 36.71 22.38 -18.96
CA ILE A 25 36.87 23.12 -20.22
C ILE A 25 36.54 22.23 -21.42
N LEU A 26 36.98 20.96 -21.42
CA LEU A 26 36.70 20.00 -22.50
C LEU A 26 35.21 19.63 -22.58
N ARG A 27 34.50 19.53 -21.45
CA ARG A 27 33.04 19.37 -21.41
C ARG A 27 32.32 20.58 -22.01
N LYS A 28 32.73 21.79 -21.63
CA LYS A 28 32.17 23.06 -22.14
C LYS A 28 32.38 23.23 -23.65
N HIS A 29 33.49 22.71 -24.19
CA HIS A 29 33.78 22.72 -25.63
C HIS A 29 33.21 21.51 -26.39
N GLY A 30 32.46 20.61 -25.73
CA GLY A 30 31.78 19.47 -26.36
C GLY A 30 32.70 18.32 -26.79
N VAL A 31 33.93 18.27 -26.26
CA VAL A 31 34.91 17.21 -26.56
C VAL A 31 34.68 15.98 -25.68
N ILE A 32 34.18 16.18 -24.45
CA ILE A 32 33.81 15.11 -23.49
C ILE A 32 32.33 15.31 -23.10
N PRO A 33 31.53 14.24 -22.93
CA PRO A 33 30.14 14.35 -22.46
C PRO A 33 30.02 15.07 -21.11
N GLU A 34 28.93 15.83 -20.93
CA GLU A 34 28.61 16.45 -19.63
C GLU A 34 28.38 15.38 -18.55
N LYS A 35 28.72 15.72 -17.30
CA LYS A 35 28.48 14.84 -16.17
C LYS A 35 26.97 14.67 -15.94
N PRO A 36 26.51 13.48 -15.51
CA PRO A 36 25.14 13.33 -15.06
C PRO A 36 24.86 14.33 -13.93
N PRO A 37 23.65 14.90 -13.86
CA PRO A 37 23.29 15.82 -12.79
C PRO A 37 23.50 15.15 -11.44
N SER A 38 24.09 15.88 -10.49
CA SER A 38 24.35 15.33 -9.18
C SER A 38 23.04 14.88 -8.53
N PRO A 39 22.96 13.69 -7.92
CA PRO A 39 21.79 13.25 -7.18
C PRO A 39 21.58 14.00 -5.85
N THR A 40 22.53 14.85 -5.43
CA THR A 40 22.47 15.63 -4.17
C THR A 40 21.16 16.42 -3.96
N PRO A 41 20.66 17.24 -4.92
CA PRO A 41 19.40 17.95 -4.76
C PRO A 41 18.19 17.03 -4.56
N LEU A 42 18.14 15.88 -5.24
CA LEU A 42 17.06 14.90 -5.06
C LEU A 42 17.11 14.26 -3.67
N ILE A 43 18.32 13.99 -3.16
CA ILE A 43 18.53 13.45 -1.83
C ILE A 43 18.11 14.46 -0.75
N GLU A 44 18.45 15.74 -0.93
CA GLU A 44 18.06 16.81 0.00
C GLU A 44 16.55 17.01 0.05
N GLU A 45 15.87 17.03 -1.10
CA GLU A 45 14.40 17.08 -1.16
C GLU A 45 13.76 15.87 -0.47
N ALA A 46 14.26 14.65 -0.73
CA ALA A 46 13.76 13.44 -0.09
C ALA A 46 13.95 13.45 1.44
N ILE A 47 15.06 14.00 1.93
CA ILE A 47 15.31 14.16 3.39
C ILE A 47 14.33 15.17 4.00
N LEU A 48 14.09 16.29 3.32
CA LEU A 48 13.13 17.31 3.76
C LEU A 48 11.71 16.75 3.82
N GLU A 49 11.29 16.03 2.79
CA GLU A 49 10.00 15.37 2.72
C GLU A 49 9.85 14.27 3.78
N GLY A 50 10.88 13.46 3.99
CA GLY A 50 10.91 12.46 5.06
C GLY A 50 10.77 13.07 6.45
N ARG A 51 11.41 14.22 6.71
CA ARG A 51 11.24 14.98 7.96
C ARG A 51 9.81 15.48 8.15
N ARG A 52 9.17 15.97 7.08
CA ARG A 52 7.77 16.44 7.12
C ARG A 52 6.82 15.29 7.43
N LEU A 53 6.94 14.17 6.73
CA LEU A 53 6.15 12.95 6.98
C LEU A 53 6.33 12.39 8.39
N ALA A 54 7.56 12.38 8.90
CA ALA A 54 7.84 11.93 10.27
C ALA A 54 7.19 12.86 11.31
N HIS A 55 7.11 14.16 11.02
CA HIS A 55 6.42 15.13 11.86
C HIS A 55 4.89 14.97 11.77
N GLU A 56 4.34 14.75 10.59
CA GLU A 56 2.89 14.53 10.41
C GLU A 56 2.41 13.25 11.12
N ASN A 57 3.17 12.16 11.02
CA ASN A 57 2.81 10.85 11.59
C ASN A 57 3.39 10.59 12.99
N ARG A 58 3.90 11.62 13.69
CA ARG A 58 4.61 11.44 14.98
C ARG A 58 3.75 10.80 16.07
N LEU A 59 2.42 10.94 15.97
CA LEU A 59 1.44 10.43 16.92
C LEU A 59 0.94 9.03 16.55
N GLU A 60 1.26 8.54 15.34
CA GLU A 60 0.86 7.20 14.91
C GLU A 60 1.71 6.13 15.59
N GLY A 61 1.06 5.04 16.04
CA GLY A 61 1.73 3.86 16.59
C GLY A 61 2.34 4.05 17.99
N LYS A 62 2.04 5.16 18.66
CA LYS A 62 2.45 5.42 20.05
C LYS A 62 1.50 4.78 21.06
N ASP A 63 2.06 4.36 22.18
CA ASP A 63 1.30 3.89 23.33
C ASP A 63 0.78 5.05 24.19
N LEU A 64 -0.20 4.79 25.07
CA LEU A 64 -0.86 5.81 25.88
C LEU A 64 0.13 6.65 26.71
N ASP A 65 1.12 6.00 27.32
CA ASP A 65 2.13 6.68 28.15
C ASP A 65 3.06 7.58 27.30
N GLU A 66 3.30 7.22 26.03
CA GLU A 66 4.12 8.02 25.12
C GLU A 66 3.38 9.23 24.56
N LEU A 67 2.05 9.09 24.37
CA LEU A 67 1.17 10.18 23.97
C LEU A 67 1.05 11.23 25.08
N ASP A 68 0.93 10.80 26.34
CA ASP A 68 0.85 11.67 27.52
C ASP A 68 2.12 12.54 27.65
N ALA A 69 3.30 11.96 27.39
CA ALA A 69 4.57 12.68 27.43
C ALA A 69 4.73 13.73 26.29
N LEU A 70 3.93 13.63 25.24
CA LEU A 70 3.93 14.55 24.10
C LEU A 70 2.83 15.60 24.19
N GLU A 71 1.83 15.41 25.06
CA GLU A 71 0.70 16.34 25.23
C GLU A 71 1.17 17.75 25.63
N ASP A 72 2.17 17.84 26.52
CA ASP A 72 2.77 19.11 26.96
C ASP A 72 3.66 19.79 25.90
N LEU A 73 4.08 19.06 24.86
CA LEU A 73 5.02 19.53 23.83
C LEU A 73 4.32 19.99 22.55
N GLU A 74 3.07 19.61 22.35
CA GLU A 74 2.29 19.91 21.15
C GLU A 74 1.34 21.09 21.37
N ASP A 75 1.14 21.88 20.31
CA ASP A 75 0.20 23.01 20.33
C ASP A 75 -1.25 22.50 20.36
N GLU A 76 -2.13 23.14 21.15
CA GLU A 76 -3.57 22.84 21.21
C GLU A 76 -4.21 22.78 19.81
N ASN A 77 -3.75 23.61 18.87
CA ASN A 77 -4.28 23.64 17.50
C ASN A 77 -3.88 22.38 16.70
N PHE A 78 -2.71 21.79 16.95
CA PHE A 78 -2.26 20.55 16.31
C PHE A 78 -3.04 19.34 16.85
N LEU A 79 -3.21 19.26 18.18
CA LEU A 79 -3.99 18.20 18.82
C LEU A 79 -5.45 18.20 18.38
N GLU A 80 -6.06 19.38 18.23
CA GLU A 80 -7.43 19.51 17.75
C GLU A 80 -7.58 19.07 16.27
N GLN A 81 -6.64 19.45 15.40
CA GLN A 81 -6.63 18.99 14.00
C GLN A 81 -6.44 17.47 13.90
N TYR A 82 -5.51 16.90 14.68
CA TYR A 82 -5.29 15.46 14.72
C TYR A 82 -6.52 14.70 15.23
N ARG A 83 -7.17 15.21 16.29
CA ARG A 83 -8.43 14.67 16.82
C ARG A 83 -9.53 14.70 15.76
N GLN A 84 -9.72 15.84 15.08
CA GLN A 84 -10.71 15.97 14.01
C GLN A 84 -10.42 15.01 12.85
N GLN A 85 -9.15 14.85 12.47
CA GLN A 85 -8.74 13.92 11.43
C GLN A 85 -9.10 12.47 11.81
N ARG A 86 -8.71 12.02 13.02
CA ARG A 86 -9.05 10.68 13.52
C ARG A 86 -10.55 10.44 13.65
N VAL A 87 -11.32 11.41 14.14
CA VAL A 87 -12.78 11.34 14.21
C VAL A 87 -13.38 11.24 12.80
N SER A 88 -12.85 11.97 11.82
CA SER A 88 -13.31 11.92 10.45
C SER A 88 -13.04 10.57 9.77
N GLU A 89 -11.89 9.95 10.05
CA GLU A 89 -11.52 8.61 9.60
C GLU A 89 -12.44 7.54 10.19
N LEU A 90 -12.68 7.59 11.51
CA LEU A 90 -13.63 6.70 12.18
C LEU A 90 -15.06 6.89 11.67
N ALA A 91 -15.48 8.14 11.43
CA ALA A 91 -16.78 8.45 10.84
C ALA A 91 -16.90 7.94 9.39
N ALA A 92 -15.81 7.95 8.62
CA ALA A 92 -15.79 7.39 7.28
C ALA A 92 -15.88 5.86 7.28
N LEU A 93 -15.18 5.19 8.20
CA LEU A 93 -15.25 3.74 8.38
C LEU A 93 -16.66 3.30 8.82
N THR A 94 -17.24 3.96 9.81
CA THR A 94 -18.60 3.65 10.29
C THR A 94 -19.68 3.89 9.22
N LYS A 95 -19.55 4.92 8.38
CA LYS A 95 -20.46 5.11 7.23
C LYS A 95 -20.35 4.02 6.18
N LYS A 96 -19.16 3.42 6.04
CA LYS A 96 -18.93 2.28 5.13
C LYS A 96 -19.37 0.95 5.73
N ALA A 97 -19.64 0.88 7.04
CA ALA A 97 -20.09 -0.31 7.73
C ALA A 97 -21.56 -0.66 7.40
N VAL A 98 -21.82 -1.13 6.18
CA VAL A 98 -23.15 -1.51 5.66
C VAL A 98 -23.51 -2.96 6.05
N HIS A 99 -22.50 -3.79 6.32
CA HIS A 99 -22.61 -5.18 6.72
C HIS A 99 -22.38 -5.34 8.23
N GLY A 100 -22.36 -6.59 8.71
CA GLY A 100 -22.32 -6.91 10.14
C GLY A 100 -22.63 -8.37 10.46
N ALA A 101 -22.89 -9.20 9.44
CA ALA A 101 -23.29 -10.58 9.59
C ALA A 101 -22.84 -11.40 8.38
N VAL A 102 -22.83 -12.73 8.54
CA VAL A 102 -22.53 -13.67 7.47
C VAL A 102 -23.80 -13.98 6.67
N TYR A 103 -23.73 -13.81 5.35
CA TYR A 103 -24.81 -14.11 4.42
C TYR A 103 -24.67 -15.54 3.86
N PRO A 104 -25.55 -16.49 4.21
CA PRO A 104 -25.57 -17.80 3.57
C PRO A 104 -26.06 -17.67 2.13
N LEU A 105 -25.35 -18.28 1.19
CA LEU A 105 -25.67 -18.21 -0.24
C LEU A 105 -26.22 -19.54 -0.76
N SER A 106 -27.05 -19.40 -1.78
CA SER A 106 -27.45 -20.49 -2.67
C SER A 106 -26.75 -20.35 -4.02
N LYS A 107 -26.69 -21.42 -4.81
CA LYS A 107 -26.11 -21.41 -6.17
C LYS A 107 -26.67 -20.29 -7.08
N PRO A 108 -28.01 -20.07 -7.18
CA PRO A 108 -28.54 -19.00 -8.03
C PRO A 108 -28.23 -17.59 -7.52
N ASP A 109 -28.02 -17.40 -6.21
CA ASP A 109 -27.72 -16.09 -5.64
C ASP A 109 -26.25 -15.69 -5.81
N TYR A 110 -25.35 -16.63 -6.09
CA TYR A 110 -23.90 -16.40 -6.09
C TYR A 110 -23.48 -15.23 -6.98
N SER A 111 -24.00 -15.14 -8.22
CA SER A 111 -23.61 -14.07 -9.15
C SER A 111 -23.97 -12.68 -8.59
N ARG A 112 -25.21 -12.51 -8.14
CA ARG A 112 -25.71 -11.23 -7.62
C ARG A 112 -25.02 -10.85 -6.31
N GLU A 113 -24.92 -11.81 -5.39
CA GLU A 113 -24.47 -11.54 -4.03
C GLU A 113 -22.95 -11.46 -3.89
N VAL A 114 -22.20 -12.00 -4.85
CA VAL A 114 -20.72 -12.01 -4.85
C VAL A 114 -20.16 -11.17 -5.99
N THR A 115 -20.43 -11.57 -7.24
CA THR A 115 -19.82 -10.93 -8.41
C THR A 115 -20.32 -9.49 -8.57
N ASP A 116 -21.62 -9.28 -8.62
CA ASP A 116 -22.19 -7.95 -8.83
C ASP A 116 -22.00 -7.07 -7.59
N ALA A 117 -22.16 -7.64 -6.39
CA ALA A 117 -21.93 -6.94 -5.13
C ALA A 117 -20.48 -6.47 -4.95
N SER A 118 -19.50 -7.16 -5.55
CA SER A 118 -18.08 -6.78 -5.46
C SER A 118 -17.74 -5.44 -6.12
N ALA A 119 -18.66 -4.88 -6.94
CA ALA A 119 -18.54 -3.54 -7.48
C ALA A 119 -18.73 -2.44 -6.41
N SER A 120 -19.46 -2.73 -5.33
CA SER A 120 -19.77 -1.75 -4.27
C SER A 120 -18.80 -1.83 -3.09
N GLY A 121 -17.94 -2.86 -3.03
CA GLY A 121 -17.02 -3.11 -1.93
C GLY A 121 -16.49 -4.54 -1.93
N PRO A 122 -15.51 -4.86 -1.05
CA PRO A 122 -14.94 -6.20 -0.97
C PRO A 122 -15.97 -7.23 -0.51
N VAL A 123 -15.99 -8.38 -1.21
CA VAL A 123 -16.83 -9.54 -0.85
C VAL A 123 -15.94 -10.74 -0.58
N LEU A 124 -16.05 -11.31 0.62
CA LEU A 124 -15.33 -12.51 1.03
C LEU A 124 -16.30 -13.68 1.12
N VAL A 125 -15.96 -14.82 0.52
CA VAL A 125 -16.81 -16.02 0.50
C VAL A 125 -16.09 -17.18 1.16
N ASN A 126 -16.66 -17.74 2.22
CA ASN A 126 -16.19 -18.98 2.84
C ASN A 126 -16.91 -20.19 2.23
N LEU A 127 -16.15 -21.03 1.53
CA LEU A 127 -16.57 -22.32 1.00
C LEU A 127 -16.39 -23.38 2.08
N THR A 128 -17.49 -23.88 2.65
CA THR A 128 -17.47 -24.88 3.72
C THR A 128 -17.63 -26.31 3.21
N SER A 129 -17.13 -27.27 3.99
CA SER A 129 -17.38 -28.70 3.75
C SER A 129 -18.88 -29.02 3.80
N GLY A 130 -19.32 -29.90 2.90
CA GLY A 130 -20.72 -30.33 2.83
C GLY A 130 -21.09 -31.44 3.82
N LEU A 131 -20.09 -32.14 4.37
CA LEU A 131 -20.25 -33.34 5.21
C LEU A 131 -20.42 -33.01 6.70
N GLY A 132 -20.16 -31.77 7.11
CA GLY A 132 -20.33 -31.31 8.50
C GLY A 132 -19.35 -31.91 9.51
N THR A 133 -18.46 -32.82 9.08
CA THR A 133 -17.45 -33.49 9.91
C THR A 133 -16.08 -32.80 9.85
N ASN A 134 -15.88 -31.88 8.91
CA ASN A 134 -14.64 -31.11 8.77
C ASN A 134 -14.54 -30.07 9.89
N VAL A 135 -13.54 -30.25 10.76
CA VAL A 135 -13.36 -29.44 11.98
C VAL A 135 -12.90 -28.03 11.61
N GLU A 136 -12.04 -27.90 10.61
CA GLU A 136 -11.48 -26.65 10.11
C GLU A 136 -12.58 -25.71 9.60
N SER A 137 -13.55 -26.24 8.85
CA SER A 137 -14.71 -25.49 8.36
C SER A 137 -15.58 -24.99 9.52
N ARG A 138 -15.74 -25.79 10.58
CA ARG A 138 -16.49 -25.39 11.77
C ARG A 138 -15.77 -24.26 12.51
N VAL A 139 -14.47 -24.40 12.74
CA VAL A 139 -13.66 -23.37 13.41
C VAL A 139 -13.69 -22.07 12.61
N LEU A 140 -13.46 -22.14 11.29
CA LEU A 140 -13.50 -20.96 10.45
C LEU A 140 -14.88 -20.32 10.45
N THR A 141 -15.98 -21.09 10.42
CA THR A 141 -17.35 -20.55 10.45
C THR A 141 -17.60 -19.67 11.68
N GLU A 142 -17.09 -20.06 12.86
CA GLU A 142 -17.23 -19.25 14.08
C GLU A 142 -16.40 -17.98 14.03
N LEU A 143 -15.15 -18.06 13.55
CA LEU A 143 -14.30 -16.89 13.34
C LEU A 143 -14.89 -15.95 12.27
N TRP A 144 -15.52 -16.51 11.24
CA TRP A 144 -16.16 -15.78 10.14
C TRP A 144 -17.28 -14.88 10.65
N ARG A 145 -18.06 -15.35 11.63
CA ARG A 145 -19.13 -14.56 12.26
C ARG A 145 -18.59 -13.42 13.11
N GLN A 146 -17.49 -13.65 13.83
CA GLN A 146 -16.82 -12.61 14.62
C GLN A 146 -16.26 -11.52 13.69
N ALA A 147 -15.53 -11.93 12.65
CA ALA A 147 -14.98 -11.01 11.66
C ALA A 147 -16.09 -10.21 10.94
N ALA A 148 -17.21 -10.84 10.58
CA ALA A 148 -18.33 -10.13 9.96
C ALA A 148 -18.94 -9.04 10.87
N GLY A 149 -18.92 -9.23 12.19
CA GLY A 149 -19.38 -8.23 13.14
C GLY A 149 -18.37 -7.10 13.38
N GLU A 150 -17.08 -7.36 13.18
CA GLU A 150 -16.00 -6.39 13.37
C GLU A 150 -15.76 -5.54 12.11
N PHE A 151 -15.79 -6.15 10.93
CA PHE A 151 -15.51 -5.51 9.65
C PHE A 151 -16.80 -5.26 8.86
N GLY A 152 -17.60 -4.30 9.32
CA GLY A 152 -18.91 -3.99 8.71
C GLY A 152 -18.82 -3.45 7.28
N GLU A 153 -17.66 -2.98 6.82
CA GLU A 153 -17.42 -2.50 5.47
C GLU A 153 -17.20 -3.62 4.45
N VAL A 154 -17.02 -4.85 4.92
CA VAL A 154 -16.76 -6.04 4.10
C VAL A 154 -17.99 -6.94 4.09
N LYS A 155 -18.39 -7.43 2.92
CA LYS A 155 -19.48 -8.39 2.82
C LYS A 155 -18.97 -9.81 3.03
N PHE A 156 -19.40 -10.46 4.12
CA PHE A 156 -19.04 -11.85 4.41
C PHE A 156 -20.14 -12.81 3.95
N CYS A 157 -19.79 -13.70 3.04
CA CYS A 157 -20.69 -14.72 2.49
C CYS A 157 -20.22 -16.13 2.88
N GLN A 158 -21.14 -17.09 2.86
CA GLN A 158 -20.84 -18.50 3.12
C GLN A 158 -21.67 -19.41 2.21
N ILE A 159 -21.04 -20.45 1.66
CA ILE A 159 -21.71 -21.46 0.82
C ILE A 159 -20.98 -22.80 0.94
N ARG A 160 -21.66 -23.92 0.67
CA ARG A 160 -20.96 -25.21 0.55
C ARG A 160 -20.09 -25.23 -0.72
N GLY A 161 -18.89 -25.79 -0.62
CA GLY A 161 -17.96 -25.86 -1.74
C GLY A 161 -18.57 -26.50 -3.00
N ASP A 162 -19.28 -27.61 -2.84
CA ASP A 162 -19.94 -28.36 -3.92
C ASP A 162 -21.11 -27.60 -4.59
N MET A 163 -21.72 -26.66 -3.85
CA MET A 163 -22.78 -25.79 -4.36
C MET A 163 -22.23 -24.57 -5.10
N ALA A 164 -21.08 -24.06 -4.66
CA ALA A 164 -20.39 -22.93 -5.29
C ALA A 164 -19.70 -23.34 -6.60
N ILE A 165 -18.99 -24.46 -6.56
CA ILE A 165 -18.22 -24.99 -7.69
C ILE A 165 -18.55 -26.48 -7.80
N GLU A 166 -19.05 -26.89 -8.96
CA GLU A 166 -19.45 -28.27 -9.18
C GLU A 166 -18.24 -29.21 -9.06
N GLY A 167 -18.37 -30.24 -8.20
CA GLY A 167 -17.30 -31.19 -7.92
C GLY A 167 -16.14 -30.65 -7.07
N TYR A 168 -16.31 -29.51 -6.39
CA TYR A 168 -15.28 -28.97 -5.51
C TYR A 168 -14.87 -29.99 -4.43
N PRO A 169 -13.57 -30.34 -4.31
CA PRO A 169 -13.15 -31.37 -3.38
C PRO A 169 -13.36 -30.95 -1.91
N ASP A 170 -14.04 -31.78 -1.12
CA ASP A 170 -14.30 -31.49 0.30
C ASP A 170 -13.00 -31.33 1.13
N ARG A 171 -11.93 -32.02 0.74
CA ARG A 171 -10.58 -31.88 1.35
C ARG A 171 -9.97 -30.48 1.22
N ASN A 172 -10.46 -29.67 0.28
CA ASN A 172 -10.02 -28.29 0.09
C ASN A 172 -10.83 -27.32 0.97
N CYS A 173 -11.89 -27.79 1.64
CA CYS A 173 -12.67 -26.98 2.55
C CYS A 173 -12.04 -26.94 3.95
N PRO A 174 -12.04 -25.78 4.63
CA PRO A 174 -12.61 -24.53 4.15
C PRO A 174 -11.70 -23.80 3.15
N THR A 175 -12.30 -23.04 2.24
CA THR A 175 -11.58 -22.13 1.32
C THR A 175 -12.19 -20.75 1.35
N ILE A 176 -11.35 -19.71 1.41
CA ILE A 176 -11.78 -18.33 1.33
C ILE A 176 -11.53 -17.82 -0.09
N LEU A 177 -12.58 -17.32 -0.74
CA LEU A 177 -12.48 -16.57 -1.99
C LEU A 177 -12.65 -15.08 -1.69
N VAL A 178 -11.84 -14.25 -2.34
CA VAL A 178 -11.84 -12.79 -2.16
C VAL A 178 -12.18 -12.15 -3.50
N TYR A 179 -13.25 -11.38 -3.53
CA TYR A 179 -13.70 -10.61 -4.69
C TYR A 179 -13.56 -9.13 -4.40
N ILE A 180 -12.74 -8.47 -5.21
CA ILE A 180 -12.50 -7.03 -5.15
C ILE A 180 -12.55 -6.55 -6.59
N MET A 181 -13.50 -5.67 -6.90
CA MET A 181 -13.49 -4.93 -8.15
C MET A 181 -12.75 -3.61 -7.88
N GLY A 182 -11.65 -3.40 -8.60
CA GLY A 182 -10.79 -2.20 -8.47
C GLY A 182 -11.37 -0.98 -9.15
#